data_AF-A0A369W9J3-F1
#
_entry.id   AF-A0A369W9J3-F1
#
_cell.length_a   1.000
_cell.length_b   1.000
_cell.length_c   1.000
_cell.angle_alpha   90.00
_cell.angle_beta   90.00
_cell.angle_gamma   90.00
#
_symmetry.space_group_name_H-M   'P 1'
#
loop_
_entity.id
_entity.type
_entity.pdbx_description
1 polymer ?
#
loop_
_entity_poly.entity_id
_entity_poly.type
_entity_poly.pdbx_seq_one_letter_code
_entity_poly.pdbx_strand_id
1 'polypeptide(L)'
;MRVKYTVSTNVGVESHDSDLHEFLLEFHYMYQAKVIPPYTVLSDLCKRDPSEWGAGNRIEWKKFNLSENDYEKALDKIIRSLDLSAAEIPEEIDSAYKWNLWQYQLTHGVPYEKHKRLLDDEVRYTSLLKQAQKDGSDDEVMLYHLKSLQAADEVSDFLQEYLSKSKPGSG
;
A
#
# COMPACT_ATOMS: atom_id res chain seq x y z
N MET A 1 4.32 -18.39 12.46
CA MET A 1 4.29 -18.94 11.08
C MET A 1 5.56 -18.55 10.33
N ARG A 2 6.05 -19.41 9.42
CA ARG A 2 7.13 -19.10 8.47
C ARG A 2 6.54 -18.67 7.13
N VAL A 3 7.13 -17.67 6.49
CA VAL A 3 6.69 -17.12 5.20
C VAL A 3 7.84 -17.18 4.21
N LYS A 4 7.56 -17.73 3.03
CA LYS A 4 8.48 -17.73 1.89
C LYS A 4 8.14 -16.57 0.96
N TYR A 5 9.15 -15.79 0.63
CA TYR A 5 9.01 -14.64 -0.25
C TYR A 5 10.31 -14.35 -0.99
N THR A 6 10.23 -13.58 -2.06
CA THR A 6 11.39 -13.07 -2.78
C THR A 6 11.46 -11.57 -2.67
N VAL A 7 12.68 -11.04 -2.68
CA VAL A 7 12.94 -9.59 -2.71
C VAL A 7 13.75 -9.25 -3.96
N SER A 8 13.22 -8.39 -4.82
CA SER A 8 13.92 -7.88 -5.99
C SER A 8 14.76 -6.67 -5.59
N THR A 9 16.07 -6.80 -5.74
CA THR A 9 17.08 -5.76 -5.47
C THR A 9 17.75 -5.31 -6.76
N ASN A 10 18.61 -4.30 -6.68
CA ASN A 10 19.40 -3.85 -7.85
C ASN A 10 20.41 -4.90 -8.34
N VAL A 11 20.69 -5.94 -7.54
CA VAL A 11 21.69 -6.98 -7.85
C VAL A 11 21.07 -8.33 -8.22
N GLY A 12 19.76 -8.49 -8.05
CA GLY A 12 19.05 -9.72 -8.41
C GLY A 12 17.82 -9.98 -7.55
N VAL A 13 17.34 -11.22 -7.57
CA VAL A 13 16.22 -11.68 -6.75
C VAL A 13 16.75 -12.55 -5.61
N GLU A 14 16.48 -12.14 -4.38
CA GLU A 14 16.84 -12.88 -3.17
C GLU A 14 15.65 -13.69 -2.68
N SER A 15 15.88 -14.95 -2.30
CA SER A 15 14.85 -15.82 -1.73
C SER A 15 14.98 -15.89 -0.21
N HIS A 16 13.86 -15.68 0.47
CA HIS A 16 13.77 -15.63 1.92
C HIS A 16 12.78 -16.66 2.44
N ASP A 17 13.05 -17.18 3.64
CA ASP A 17 12.14 -18.03 4.39
C ASP A 17 12.28 -17.67 5.87
N SER A 18 11.40 -16.77 6.31
CA SER A 18 11.56 -15.99 7.55
C SER A 18 10.32 -16.14 8.44
N ASP A 19 10.43 -15.71 9.69
CA ASP A 19 9.26 -15.59 10.54
C ASP A 19 8.31 -14.50 10.02
N LEU A 20 7.01 -14.63 10.34
CA LEU A 20 5.98 -13.67 9.93
C LEU A 20 6.33 -12.21 10.26
N HIS A 21 6.89 -11.94 11.44
CA HIS A 21 7.26 -10.57 11.83
C HIS A 21 8.37 -9.98 10.95
N GLU A 22 9.38 -10.76 10.56
CA GLU A 22 10.46 -10.32 9.66
C GLU A 22 9.88 -10.01 8.28
N PHE A 23 9.03 -10.90 7.76
CA PHE A 23 8.31 -10.67 6.51
C PHE A 23 7.45 -9.38 6.56
N LEU A 24 6.71 -9.16 7.66
CA LEU A 24 5.88 -7.96 7.80
C LEU A 24 6.73 -6.68 7.93
N LEU A 25 7.97 -6.76 8.42
CA LEU A 25 8.88 -5.63 8.50
C LEU A 25 9.44 -5.22 7.13
N GLU A 26 9.50 -6.12 6.15
CA GLU A 26 9.87 -5.77 4.76
C GLU A 26 8.96 -4.68 4.17
N PHE A 27 7.72 -4.60 4.64
CA PHE A 27 6.75 -3.56 4.27
C PHE A 27 6.91 -2.32 5.15
N HIS A 28 8.09 -1.70 5.14
CA HIS A 28 8.37 -0.50 5.95
C HIS A 28 7.32 0.61 5.80
N TYR A 29 6.72 0.74 4.61
CA TYR A 29 5.66 1.73 4.36
C TYR A 29 4.42 1.53 5.22
N MET A 30 4.19 0.34 5.78
CA MET A 30 3.06 0.05 6.68
C MET A 30 3.20 0.72 8.04
N TYR A 31 4.39 1.23 8.38
CA TYR A 31 4.70 1.79 9.71
C TYR A 31 5.18 3.24 9.66
N GLN A 32 4.99 3.95 8.55
CA GLN A 32 5.45 5.34 8.37
C GLN A 32 4.85 6.30 9.39
N ALA A 33 3.59 6.10 9.77
CA ALA A 33 2.94 6.91 10.78
C ALA A 33 3.31 6.52 12.23
N LYS A 34 4.18 5.51 12.43
CA LYS A 34 4.50 4.93 13.75
C LYS A 34 3.27 4.49 14.55
N VAL A 35 2.24 3.99 13.84
CA VAL A 35 1.03 3.45 14.44
C VAL A 35 0.94 1.96 14.14
N ILE A 36 0.42 1.19 15.10
CA ILE A 36 0.13 -0.24 14.95
C ILE A 36 -0.96 -0.46 13.88
N PRO A 37 -0.69 -1.21 12.80
CA PRO A 37 -1.71 -1.58 11.83
C PRO A 37 -2.74 -2.55 12.43
N PRO A 38 -4.04 -2.39 12.15
CA PRO A 38 -5.06 -3.29 12.64
C PRO A 38 -4.96 -4.66 11.94
N TYR A 39 -5.50 -5.70 12.57
CA TYR A 39 -5.48 -7.06 12.02
C TYR A 39 -6.10 -7.13 10.61
N THR A 40 -7.21 -6.42 10.37
CA THR A 40 -7.90 -6.36 9.08
C THR A 40 -6.97 -5.91 7.95
N VAL A 41 -6.18 -4.88 8.21
CA VAL A 41 -5.18 -4.33 7.29
C VAL A 41 -4.07 -5.33 6.96
N LEU A 42 -3.45 -5.96 7.96
CA LEU A 42 -2.39 -6.95 7.70
C LEU A 42 -2.94 -8.25 7.08
N SER A 43 -4.16 -8.64 7.45
CA SER A 43 -4.85 -9.78 6.84
C SER A 43 -5.16 -9.54 5.36
N ASP A 44 -5.61 -8.32 5.02
CA ASP A 44 -5.81 -7.88 3.63
C ASP A 44 -4.49 -7.88 2.83
N LEU A 45 -3.40 -7.37 3.41
CA LEU A 45 -2.06 -7.45 2.80
C LEU A 45 -1.67 -8.89 2.47
N CYS A 46 -1.77 -9.81 3.42
CA CYS A 46 -1.33 -11.21 3.22
C CYS A 46 -2.15 -11.98 2.17
N LYS A 47 -3.39 -11.56 1.90
CA LYS A 47 -4.31 -12.21 0.94
C LYS A 47 -4.20 -11.66 -0.48
N ARG A 48 -3.65 -10.46 -0.67
CA ARG A 48 -3.58 -9.79 -1.97
C ARG A 48 -2.46 -10.30 -2.85
N ASP A 49 -2.59 -10.05 -4.15
CA ASP A 49 -1.50 -10.31 -5.08
C ASP A 49 -0.43 -9.23 -4.94
N PRO A 50 0.87 -9.58 -4.84
CA PRO A 50 1.93 -8.57 -4.85
C PRO A 50 1.87 -7.64 -6.07
N SER A 51 1.41 -8.16 -7.22
CA SER A 51 1.26 -7.38 -8.46
C SER A 51 0.16 -6.32 -8.41
N GLU A 52 -0.79 -6.42 -7.47
CA GLU A 52 -1.92 -5.48 -7.32
C GLU A 52 -1.54 -4.20 -6.54
N TRP A 53 -0.34 -4.16 -5.96
CA TRP A 53 0.02 -3.15 -4.97
C TRP A 53 0.72 -1.91 -5.50
N GLY A 54 1.10 -1.87 -6.78
CA GLY A 54 1.91 -0.77 -7.32
C GLY A 54 3.28 -0.59 -6.66
N ALA A 55 3.58 -1.34 -5.59
CA ALA A 55 4.84 -1.38 -4.84
C ALA A 55 6.02 -1.95 -5.66
N GLY A 56 5.79 -2.17 -6.96
CA GLY A 56 6.81 -2.36 -7.98
C GLY A 56 7.66 -3.59 -7.72
N ASN A 57 7.12 -4.80 -7.92
CA ASN A 57 7.86 -6.06 -8.07
C ASN A 57 8.97 -6.34 -7.02
N ARG A 58 8.99 -5.62 -5.90
CA ARG A 58 10.11 -5.63 -4.95
C ARG A 58 10.00 -6.74 -3.95
N ILE A 59 8.79 -7.13 -3.58
CA ILE A 59 8.55 -8.24 -2.65
C ILE A 59 7.45 -9.10 -3.25
N GLU A 60 7.68 -10.39 -3.43
CA GLU A 60 6.67 -11.34 -3.90
C GLU A 60 6.50 -12.47 -2.89
N TRP A 61 5.27 -12.82 -2.56
CA TRP A 61 4.96 -13.92 -1.65
C TRP A 61 3.74 -14.69 -2.15
N LYS A 62 3.58 -15.92 -1.64
CA LYS A 62 2.36 -16.68 -1.87
C LYS A 62 1.28 -16.22 -0.90
N LYS A 63 0.09 -15.88 -1.40
CA LYS A 63 -1.10 -15.50 -0.62
C LYS A 63 -1.36 -16.50 0.51
N PHE A 64 -1.68 -15.99 1.71
CA PHE A 64 -2.06 -16.80 2.86
C PHE A 64 -3.07 -16.10 3.77
N ASN A 65 -3.79 -16.88 4.56
CA ASN A 65 -4.68 -16.35 5.58
C ASN A 65 -3.90 -16.13 6.89
N LEU A 66 -3.78 -14.88 7.30
CA LEU A 66 -3.26 -14.53 8.62
C LEU A 66 -4.31 -14.88 9.68
N SER A 67 -3.92 -15.60 10.73
CA SER A 67 -4.77 -15.83 11.91
C SER A 67 -4.58 -14.71 12.94
N GLU A 68 -5.59 -14.44 13.77
CA GLU A 68 -5.48 -13.45 14.85
C GLU A 68 -4.33 -13.79 15.82
N ASN A 69 -4.16 -15.07 16.16
CA ASN A 69 -3.06 -15.54 17.02
C ASN A 69 -1.68 -15.36 16.37
N ASP A 70 -1.53 -15.56 15.06
CA ASP A 70 -0.27 -15.26 14.37
C ASP A 70 -0.01 -13.76 14.30
N TYR A 71 -1.06 -12.95 14.11
CA TYR A 71 -0.99 -11.49 14.14
C TYR A 71 -0.51 -10.98 15.49
N GLU A 72 -1.13 -11.39 16.60
CA GLU A 72 -0.74 -10.96 17.95
C GLU A 72 0.72 -11.30 18.27
N LYS A 73 1.16 -12.52 17.91
CA LYS A 73 2.55 -12.97 18.09
C LYS A 73 3.54 -12.18 17.24
N ALA A 74 3.18 -11.85 16.00
CA ALA A 74 4.04 -11.05 15.15
C ALA A 74 4.10 -9.60 15.67
N LEU A 75 2.98 -9.06 16.13
CA LEU A 75 2.87 -7.69 16.59
C LEU A 75 3.70 -7.44 17.85
N ASP A 76 3.72 -8.35 18.83
CA ASP A 76 4.60 -8.23 20.02
C ASP A 76 6.08 -8.10 19.61
N LYS A 77 6.51 -8.84 18.59
CA LYS A 77 7.88 -8.72 18.07
C LYS A 77 8.09 -7.39 17.32
N ILE A 78 7.14 -6.97 16.49
CA ILE A 78 7.22 -5.72 15.72
C ILE A 78 7.28 -4.50 16.64
N ILE A 79 6.44 -4.44 17.68
CA ILE A 79 6.41 -3.35 18.67
C ILE A 79 7.73 -3.27 19.45
N ARG A 80 8.44 -4.39 19.65
CA ARG A 80 9.77 -4.38 20.27
C ARG A 80 10.86 -3.90 19.32
N SER A 81 10.68 -4.13 18.02
CA SER A 81 11.62 -3.72 16.96
C SER A 81 11.43 -2.27 16.54
N LEU A 82 10.20 -1.75 16.64
CA LEU A 82 9.81 -0.43 16.17
C LEU A 82 9.13 0.37 17.29
N ASP A 83 9.43 1.66 17.38
CA ASP A 83 8.77 2.60 18.29
C ASP A 83 7.36 2.95 17.77
N LEU A 84 6.42 2.01 17.90
CA LEU A 84 5.03 2.14 17.46
C LEU A 84 4.11 2.51 18.62
N SER A 85 3.11 3.33 18.30
CA SER A 85 2.07 3.75 19.22
C SER A 85 0.71 3.13 18.87
N ALA A 86 -0.13 2.98 19.89
CA ALA A 86 -1.55 2.74 19.66
C ALA A 86 -2.23 4.05 19.27
N ALA A 87 -3.13 3.99 18.29
CA ALA A 87 -3.98 5.11 17.91
C ALA A 87 -5.42 4.62 17.70
N GLU A 88 -6.38 5.52 17.83
CA GLU A 88 -7.75 5.26 17.41
C GLU A 88 -7.80 5.28 15.88
N ILE A 89 -8.07 4.12 15.30
CA ILE A 89 -8.11 3.93 13.84
C ILE A 89 -9.58 3.92 13.42
N PRO A 90 -10.00 4.76 12.46
CA PRO A 90 -11.37 4.74 11.95
C PRO A 90 -11.73 3.37 11.38
N GLU A 91 -12.95 2.88 11.64
CA GLU A 91 -13.41 1.56 11.20
C GLU A 91 -13.34 1.35 9.69
N GLU A 92 -13.48 2.43 8.91
CA GLU A 92 -13.36 2.40 7.45
C GLU A 92 -11.97 2.01 6.95
N ILE A 93 -10.92 2.12 7.78
CA ILE A 93 -9.54 1.74 7.46
C ILE A 93 -9.36 0.22 7.68
N ASP A 94 -9.99 -0.55 6.81
CA ASP A 94 -10.13 -2.00 6.89
C ASP A 94 -9.21 -2.79 5.93
N SER A 95 -8.44 -2.08 5.12
CA SER A 95 -7.62 -2.64 4.05
C SER A 95 -6.31 -1.89 3.96
N ALA A 96 -5.28 -2.58 3.49
CA ALA A 96 -3.97 -1.99 3.48
C ALA A 96 -3.84 -0.86 2.43
N TYR A 97 -4.69 -0.87 1.39
CA TYR A 97 -4.87 0.30 0.50
C TYR A 97 -5.30 1.54 1.28
N LYS A 98 -6.41 1.44 2.02
CA LYS A 98 -6.93 2.56 2.84
C LYS A 98 -5.95 2.96 3.94
N TRP A 99 -5.25 1.97 4.53
CA TRP A 99 -4.20 2.21 5.52
C TRP A 99 -3.10 3.12 4.97
N ASN A 100 -2.62 2.86 3.76
CA ASN A 100 -1.61 3.70 3.13
C ASN A 100 -2.07 5.16 3.04
N LEU A 101 -3.30 5.40 2.56
CA LEU A 101 -3.85 6.75 2.43
C LEU A 101 -4.02 7.46 3.77
N TRP A 102 -4.48 6.72 4.78
CA TRP A 102 -4.66 7.25 6.12
C TRP A 102 -3.32 7.61 6.78
N GLN A 103 -2.27 6.82 6.54
CA GLN A 103 -0.93 7.18 6.98
C GLN A 103 -0.46 8.51 6.37
N TYR A 104 -0.74 8.78 5.08
CA TYR A 104 -0.44 10.09 4.47
C TYR A 104 -1.18 11.25 5.14
N GLN A 105 -2.39 11.02 5.64
CA GLN A 105 -3.09 12.03 6.45
C GLN A 105 -2.34 12.30 7.75
N LEU A 106 -1.91 11.25 8.45
CA LEU A 106 -1.20 11.40 9.72
C LEU A 106 0.19 12.04 9.56
N THR A 107 0.95 11.66 8.53
CA THR A 107 2.34 12.09 8.36
C THR A 107 2.49 13.38 7.58
N HIS A 108 1.59 13.66 6.63
CA HIS A 108 1.71 14.79 5.70
C HIS A 108 0.48 15.71 5.70
N GLY A 109 -0.56 15.40 6.48
CA GLY A 109 -1.79 16.19 6.51
C GLY A 109 -2.64 16.09 5.24
N VAL A 110 -2.40 15.08 4.40
CA VAL A 110 -3.16 14.86 3.15
C VAL A 110 -4.59 14.44 3.50
N PRO A 111 -5.64 15.16 3.05
CA PRO A 111 -7.03 14.77 3.33
C PRO A 111 -7.37 13.39 2.75
N TYR A 112 -7.64 12.42 3.64
CA TYR A 112 -7.90 11.02 3.27
C TYR A 112 -9.01 10.87 2.23
N GLU A 113 -10.18 11.47 2.46
CA GLU A 113 -11.34 11.33 1.56
C GLU A 113 -11.04 11.82 0.14
N LYS A 114 -10.33 12.95 0.01
CA LYS A 114 -9.95 13.49 -1.30
C LYS A 114 -8.89 12.61 -1.96
N HIS A 115 -7.89 12.16 -1.19
CA HIS A 115 -6.84 11.27 -1.69
C HIS A 115 -7.44 9.96 -2.22
N LYS A 116 -8.30 9.33 -1.43
CA LYS A 116 -8.98 8.09 -1.77
C LYS A 116 -9.82 8.23 -3.03
N ARG A 117 -10.62 9.28 -3.15
CA ARG A 117 -11.45 9.50 -4.34
C ARG A 117 -10.60 9.60 -5.61
N LEU A 118 -9.50 10.34 -5.58
CA LEU A 118 -8.62 10.52 -6.74
C LEU A 118 -7.97 9.20 -7.17
N LEU A 119 -7.47 8.42 -6.20
CA LEU A 119 -6.90 7.09 -6.50
C LEU A 119 -7.96 6.08 -6.96
N ASP A 120 -9.17 6.11 -6.40
CA ASP A 120 -10.28 5.26 -6.84
C ASP A 120 -10.63 5.57 -8.31
N ASP A 121 -10.59 6.83 -8.73
CA ASP A 121 -10.79 7.24 -10.12
C ASP A 121 -9.65 6.74 -11.03
N GLU A 122 -8.39 6.85 -10.60
CA GLU A 122 -7.22 6.32 -11.32
C GLU A 122 -7.31 4.79 -11.51
N VAL A 123 -7.61 4.05 -10.44
CA VAL A 123 -7.79 2.59 -10.46
C VAL A 123 -8.93 2.21 -11.40
N ARG A 124 -10.05 2.95 -11.37
CA ARG A 124 -11.19 2.72 -12.26
C ARG A 124 -10.79 2.88 -13.73
N TYR A 125 -10.14 3.98 -14.10
CA TYR A 125 -9.77 4.21 -15.50
C TYR A 125 -8.68 3.25 -15.99
N THR A 126 -7.74 2.86 -15.13
CA THR A 126 -6.76 1.82 -15.43
C THR A 126 -7.43 0.47 -15.69
N SER A 127 -8.45 0.13 -14.91
CA SER A 127 -9.21 -1.12 -15.09
C SER A 127 -10.03 -1.10 -16.38
N LEU A 128 -10.67 0.02 -16.70
CA LEU A 128 -11.42 0.20 -17.95
C LEU A 128 -10.51 0.16 -19.18
N LEU A 129 -9.31 0.74 -19.09
CA LEU A 129 -8.30 0.64 -20.15
C LEU A 129 -7.89 -0.81 -20.41
N LYS A 130 -7.57 -1.58 -19.37
CA LYS A 130 -7.23 -3.00 -19.50
C LYS A 130 -8.37 -3.81 -20.11
N GLN A 131 -9.62 -3.50 -19.75
CA GLN A 131 -10.78 -4.16 -20.32
C GLN A 131 -10.97 -3.81 -21.80
N ALA A 132 -10.88 -2.54 -22.18
CA ALA A 132 -10.97 -2.11 -23.58
C ALA A 132 -9.87 -2.73 -24.46
N GLN A 133 -8.64 -2.85 -23.93
CA GLN A 133 -7.54 -3.53 -24.62
C GLN A 133 -7.84 -5.01 -24.86
N LYS A 134 -8.45 -5.68 -23.87
CA LYS A 134 -8.85 -7.09 -23.99
C LYS A 134 -9.98 -7.28 -25.00
N ASP A 135 -10.89 -6.31 -25.08
CA ASP A 135 -12.05 -6.35 -25.97
C ASP A 135 -11.73 -5.88 -27.41
N GLY A 136 -10.55 -5.27 -27.63
CA GLY A 136 -10.10 -4.79 -28.93
C GLY A 136 -10.80 -3.51 -29.39
N SER A 137 -11.34 -2.72 -28.46
CA SER A 137 -12.07 -1.48 -28.72
C SER A 137 -11.12 -0.27 -28.81
N ASP A 138 -10.55 0.00 -29.99
CA ASP A 138 -9.52 1.07 -30.16
C ASP A 138 -9.98 2.46 -29.65
N ASP A 139 -11.24 2.84 -29.91
CA ASP A 139 -11.79 4.13 -29.44
C ASP A 139 -11.86 4.20 -27.91
N GLU A 140 -12.27 3.10 -27.26
CA GLU A 140 -12.33 3.01 -25.80
C GLU A 140 -10.93 2.95 -25.18
N VAL A 141 -9.98 2.27 -25.84
CA VAL A 141 -8.57 2.26 -25.43
C VAL A 141 -8.04 3.68 -25.41
N MET A 142 -8.24 4.46 -26.48
CA MET A 142 -7.79 5.85 -26.53
C MET A 142 -8.47 6.70 -25.44
N LEU A 143 -9.78 6.57 -25.28
CA LEU A 143 -10.56 7.31 -24.28
C LEU A 143 -10.07 7.02 -22.85
N TYR A 144 -9.96 5.75 -22.48
CA TYR A 144 -9.56 5.35 -21.13
C TYR A 144 -8.08 5.58 -20.87
N HIS A 145 -7.23 5.53 -21.90
CA HIS A 145 -5.84 5.93 -21.77
C HIS A 145 -5.71 7.40 -21.37
N LEU A 146 -6.40 8.31 -22.08
CA LEU A 146 -6.40 9.73 -21.75
C LEU A 146 -6.95 10.01 -20.35
N LYS A 147 -8.06 9.35 -19.97
CA LYS A 147 -8.64 9.49 -18.62
C LYS A 147 -7.74 8.95 -17.53
N SER A 148 -7.01 7.86 -17.79
CA SER A 148 -6.05 7.30 -16.83
C SER A 148 -4.87 8.26 -16.58
N LEU A 149 -4.37 8.91 -17.64
CA LEU A 149 -3.32 9.93 -17.53
C LEU A 149 -3.81 11.14 -16.74
N GLN A 150 -5.01 11.65 -17.05
CA GLN A 150 -5.61 12.77 -16.33
C GLN A 150 -5.78 12.47 -14.83
N ALA A 151 -6.27 11.28 -14.49
CA ALA A 151 -6.43 10.89 -13.08
C ALA A 151 -5.07 10.77 -12.37
N ALA A 152 -4.05 10.22 -13.03
CA ALA A 152 -2.70 10.16 -12.47
C ALA A 152 -2.08 11.55 -12.25
N ASP A 153 -2.28 12.48 -13.20
CA ASP A 153 -1.84 13.88 -13.05
C ASP A 153 -2.56 14.56 -11.87
N GLU A 154 -3.87 14.37 -11.73
CA GLU A 154 -4.64 14.93 -10.60
C GLU A 154 -4.18 14.39 -9.24
N VAL A 155 -3.85 13.10 -9.13
CA VAL A 155 -3.26 12.50 -7.92
C VAL A 155 -1.90 13.13 -7.63
N SER A 156 -1.04 13.25 -8.66
CA SER A 156 0.31 13.79 -8.57
C SER A 156 0.29 15.24 -8.07
N ASP A 157 -0.48 16.10 -8.74
CA ASP A 157 -0.63 17.52 -8.39
C ASP A 157 -1.16 17.67 -6.97
N PHE A 158 -2.20 16.90 -6.62
CA PHE A 158 -2.78 16.92 -5.27
C PHE A 158 -1.76 16.54 -4.21
N LEU A 159 -0.99 15.46 -4.39
CA LEU A 159 0.03 15.06 -3.42
C LEU A 159 1.18 16.07 -3.34
N GLN A 160 1.59 16.65 -4.47
CA GLN A 160 2.66 17.64 -4.52
C GLN A 160 2.34 18.86 -3.63
N GLU A 161 1.08 19.29 -3.52
CA GLU A 161 0.65 20.40 -2.65
C GLU A 161 1.00 20.19 -1.17
N TYR A 162 1.08 18.93 -0.72
CA TYR A 162 1.36 18.57 0.68
C TYR A 162 2.82 18.15 0.85
N LEU A 163 3.33 17.32 -0.06
CA LEU A 163 4.68 16.77 0.03
C LEU A 163 5.78 17.82 -0.23
N SER A 164 5.50 18.84 -1.06
CA SER A 164 6.45 19.94 -1.30
C SER A 164 6.61 20.86 -0.09
N LYS A 165 5.56 20.97 0.75
CA LYS A 165 5.55 21.79 1.97
C LYS A 165 6.17 21.08 3.17
N SER A 166 6.24 19.75 3.15
CA SER A 166 6.78 18.92 4.22
C SER A 166 8.31 18.73 4.21
N LYS A 167 9.09 19.52 3.45
CA LYS A 167 10.55 19.54 3.63
C LYS A 167 10.87 19.99 5.06
N PRO A 168 11.57 19.20 5.88
CA PRO A 168 11.97 19.64 7.21
C PRO A 168 12.95 20.80 7.06
N GLY A 169 12.58 21.93 7.65
CA GLY A 169 13.57 22.91 8.08
C GLY A 169 14.55 22.19 9.00
N SER A 170 15.82 22.30 8.68
CA SER A 170 16.92 22.03 9.60
C SER A 170 16.67 22.84 10.88
N GLY A 171 16.37 22.15 11.97
CA GLY A 171 16.23 22.70 13.32
C GLY A 171 16.84 21.74 14.31
#